data_AF-A0A496RZZ1-F1
#
_entry.id   AF-A0A496RZZ1-F1
#
_cell.length_a   1.000
_cell.length_b   1.000
_cell.length_c   1.000
_cell.angle_alpha   90.00
_cell.angle_beta   90.00
_cell.angle_gamma   90.00
#
_symmetry.space_group_name_H-M   'P 1'
#
loop_
_entity.id
_entity.type
_entity.pdbx_description
1 polymer ?
#
loop_
_entity_poly.entity_id
_entity_poly.type
_entity_poly.pdbx_seq_one_letter_code
_entity_poly.pdbx_strand_id
1 'polypeptide(L)'
;MKKIFIFFILNLPFLFSFSQLPFGYDKYLEELKNKNPTLYNFEKRLKDIQKEIQRLIKDYQEGKVSKGDLKDKLKPLIKEEIEIIDNPEYRVEQRLEGILRTLPSQKTKSTPPIKIEISPEK
;
A
#
# COMPACT_ATOMS: atom_id res chain seq x y z
N MET A 1 46.77 -3.94 23.91
CA MET A 1 45.75 -2.91 23.63
C MET A 1 44.61 -3.55 22.86
N LYS A 2 43.45 -3.80 23.50
CA LYS A 2 42.29 -4.48 22.91
C LYS A 2 41.42 -3.47 22.17
N LYS A 3 41.28 -3.60 20.84
CA LYS A 3 40.27 -2.88 20.06
C LYS A 3 38.91 -3.54 20.30
N ILE A 4 38.02 -2.85 20.99
CA ILE A 4 36.62 -3.26 21.14
C ILE A 4 35.91 -2.89 19.84
N PHE A 5 35.62 -3.89 19.01
CA PHE A 5 34.67 -3.80 17.92
C PHE A 5 33.28 -3.66 18.54
N ILE A 6 32.73 -2.45 18.53
CA ILE A 6 31.33 -2.25 18.90
C ILE A 6 30.49 -2.69 17.71
N PHE A 7 30.01 -3.93 17.77
CA PHE A 7 28.88 -4.40 16.96
C PHE A 7 27.63 -3.64 17.39
N PHE A 8 27.31 -2.56 16.69
CA PHE A 8 25.99 -1.91 16.74
C PHE A 8 25.00 -2.79 15.96
N ILE A 9 24.69 -3.97 16.48
CA ILE A 9 23.48 -4.70 16.09
C ILE A 9 22.38 -4.18 17.01
N LEU A 10 21.88 -2.99 16.68
CA LEU A 10 20.61 -2.55 17.22
C LEU A 10 19.53 -3.35 16.49
N ASN A 11 18.90 -4.24 17.26
CA ASN A 11 17.61 -4.85 16.99
C ASN A 11 16.59 -3.79 16.54
N LEU A 12 16.50 -3.56 15.24
CA LEU A 12 15.42 -2.84 14.59
C LEU A 12 14.80 -3.74 13.52
N PRO A 13 14.03 -4.78 13.92
CA PRO A 13 13.21 -5.52 12.96
C PRO A 13 12.12 -4.64 12.32
N PHE A 14 11.96 -3.39 12.77
CA PHE A 14 10.91 -2.49 12.29
C PHE A 14 11.22 -1.77 10.96
N LEU A 15 12.47 -1.80 10.47
CA LEU A 15 12.84 -1.14 9.20
C LEU A 15 13.00 -2.11 8.02
N PHE A 16 12.91 -3.43 8.25
CA PHE A 16 13.05 -4.45 7.20
C PHE A 16 11.73 -4.97 6.62
N SER A 17 10.59 -4.37 6.99
CA SER A 17 9.30 -4.64 6.33
C SER A 17 9.01 -3.73 5.12
N PHE A 18 9.90 -2.81 4.77
CA PHE A 18 9.65 -1.78 3.74
C PHE A 18 9.93 -2.20 2.28
N SER A 19 10.42 -3.42 2.03
CA SER A 19 11.04 -3.74 0.73
C SER A 19 10.29 -4.74 -0.16
N GLN A 20 9.06 -5.15 0.17
CA GLN A 20 8.26 -5.97 -0.73
C GLN A 20 6.83 -5.46 -0.77
N LEU A 21 6.57 -4.55 -1.73
CA LEU A 21 5.21 -4.44 -2.26
C LEU A 21 4.74 -5.86 -2.61
N PRO A 22 3.55 -6.28 -2.15
CA PRO A 22 3.10 -7.65 -2.34
C PRO A 22 3.06 -7.99 -3.83
N PHE A 23 3.39 -9.25 -4.17
CA PHE A 23 3.26 -9.76 -5.52
C PHE A 23 1.83 -9.48 -6.04
N GLY A 24 1.70 -8.67 -7.10
CA GLY A 24 0.41 -8.20 -7.62
C GLY A 24 0.04 -6.75 -7.30
N TYR A 25 0.91 -5.97 -6.64
CA TYR A 25 0.64 -4.54 -6.36
C TYR A 25 0.41 -3.70 -7.62
N ASP A 26 1.06 -4.05 -8.73
CA ASP A 26 0.86 -3.37 -10.03
C ASP A 26 -0.56 -3.59 -10.55
N LYS A 27 -1.06 -4.83 -10.45
CA LYS A 27 -2.45 -5.17 -10.81
C LYS A 27 -3.45 -4.46 -9.90
N TYR A 28 -3.15 -4.37 -8.60
CA TYR A 28 -3.96 -3.60 -7.65
C TYR A 28 -4.05 -2.12 -8.04
N LEU A 29 -2.94 -1.48 -8.41
CA LEU A 29 -2.94 -0.10 -8.89
C LEU A 29 -3.76 0.07 -10.18
N GLU A 30 -3.66 -0.86 -11.11
CA GLU A 30 -4.48 -0.84 -12.34
C GLU A 30 -5.98 -0.94 -12.05
N GLU A 31 -6.37 -1.77 -11.08
CA GLU A 31 -7.76 -1.86 -10.63
C GLU A 31 -8.23 -0.55 -9.99
N LEU A 32 -7.41 0.03 -9.10
CA LEU A 32 -7.74 1.30 -8.43
C LEU A 32 -7.88 2.44 -9.42
N LYS A 33 -7.05 2.51 -10.47
CA LYS A 33 -7.11 3.57 -11.48
C LYS A 33 -8.53 3.75 -12.05
N ASN A 34 -9.29 2.67 -12.17
CA ASN A 34 -10.65 2.68 -12.69
C ASN A 34 -11.72 2.76 -11.60
N LYS A 35 -11.49 2.15 -10.43
CA LYS A 35 -12.50 2.00 -9.37
C LYS A 35 -12.47 3.11 -8.33
N ASN A 36 -11.28 3.60 -8.00
CA ASN A 36 -11.03 4.60 -6.98
C ASN A 36 -9.82 5.46 -7.36
N PRO A 37 -10.01 6.47 -8.23
CA PRO A 37 -8.91 7.31 -8.73
C PRO A 37 -8.23 8.13 -7.62
N THR A 38 -8.95 8.47 -6.56
CA THR A 38 -8.40 9.16 -5.39
C THR A 38 -7.39 8.29 -4.67
N LEU A 39 -7.80 7.06 -4.30
CA LEU A 39 -6.90 6.09 -3.66
C LEU A 39 -5.71 5.74 -4.56
N TYR A 40 -5.95 5.57 -5.87
CA TYR A 40 -4.90 5.32 -6.85
C TYR A 40 -3.80 6.39 -6.80
N ASN A 41 -4.14 7.67 -6.70
CA ASN A 41 -3.16 8.74 -6.67
C ASN A 41 -2.25 8.66 -5.43
N PHE A 42 -2.82 8.40 -4.26
CA PHE A 42 -2.05 8.18 -3.03
C PHE A 42 -1.15 6.95 -3.13
N GLU A 43 -1.71 5.80 -3.53
CA GLU A 43 -0.99 4.52 -3.64
C GLU A 43 0.13 4.57 -4.69
N LYS A 44 -0.12 5.26 -5.80
CA LYS A 44 0.90 5.52 -6.82
C LYS A 44 2.02 6.38 -6.26
N ARG A 45 1.70 7.45 -5.53
CA ARG A 45 2.73 8.34 -4.99
C ARG A 45 3.59 7.64 -3.94
N LEU A 46 2.97 6.85 -3.05
CA LEU A 46 3.69 5.99 -2.09
C LEU A 46 4.66 5.04 -2.80
N LYS A 47 4.20 4.38 -3.88
CA LYS A 47 5.08 3.51 -4.69
C LYS A 47 6.25 4.27 -5.32
N ASP A 48 6.00 5.47 -5.84
CA ASP A 48 7.04 6.30 -6.45
C ASP A 48 8.09 6.73 -5.40
N ILE A 49 7.65 7.11 -4.19
CA ILE A 49 8.53 7.42 -3.05
C ILE A 49 9.38 6.19 -2.67
N GLN A 50 8.77 5.02 -2.53
CA GLN A 50 9.49 3.79 -2.17
C GLN A 50 10.54 3.41 -3.21
N LYS A 51 10.24 3.55 -4.50
CA LYS A 51 11.22 3.35 -5.58
C LYS A 51 12.39 4.32 -5.47
N GLU A 52 12.13 5.57 -5.15
CA GLU A 52 13.18 6.57 -5.00
C GLU A 52 14.08 6.28 -3.79
N ILE A 53 13.49 5.90 -2.66
CA ILE A 53 14.22 5.43 -1.48
C ILE A 53 15.12 4.24 -1.82
N GLN A 54 14.59 3.24 -2.55
CA GLN A 54 15.39 2.08 -2.99
C GLN A 54 16.55 2.47 -3.90
N ARG A 55 16.34 3.41 -4.84
CA ARG A 55 17.41 3.95 -5.68
C ARG A 55 18.51 4.60 -4.83
N LEU A 56 18.13 5.44 -3.86
CA LEU A 56 19.09 6.12 -2.99
C LEU A 56 19.89 5.14 -2.11
N ILE A 57 19.24 4.10 -1.59
CA ILE A 57 19.91 3.03 -0.83
C ILE A 57 20.93 2.31 -1.72
N LYS A 58 20.55 2.00 -2.96
CA LYS A 58 21.46 1.36 -3.93
C LYS A 58 22.65 2.27 -4.26
N ASP A 59 22.42 3.56 -4.50
CA ASP A 59 23.50 4.52 -4.75
C ASP A 59 24.48 4.62 -3.59
N TYR A 60 23.98 4.57 -2.34
CA TYR A 60 24.83 4.51 -1.15
C TYR A 60 25.62 3.20 -1.05
N GLN A 61 24.99 2.05 -1.33
CA GLN A 61 25.67 0.74 -1.35
C GLN A 61 26.77 0.67 -2.41
N GLU A 62 26.57 1.34 -3.55
CA GLU A 62 27.56 1.48 -4.62
C GLU A 62 28.63 2.56 -4.33
N GLY A 63 28.56 3.23 -3.18
CA GLY A 63 29.52 4.27 -2.78
C GLY A 63 29.40 5.59 -3.55
N LYS A 64 28.32 5.79 -4.31
CA LYS A 64 28.08 7.01 -5.12
C LYS A 64 27.63 8.20 -4.27
N VAL A 65 27.12 7.94 -3.07
CA VAL A 65 26.52 8.93 -2.18
C VAL A 65 27.03 8.70 -0.76
N SER A 66 27.37 9.76 -0.03
CA SER A 66 27.81 9.64 1.36
C SER A 66 26.62 9.39 2.30
N LYS A 67 26.89 8.93 3.53
CA LYS A 67 25.83 8.74 4.54
C LYS A 67 25.10 10.05 4.89
N GLY A 68 25.82 11.18 4.89
CA GLY A 68 25.24 12.50 5.15
C GLY A 68 24.25 12.88 4.05
N ASP A 69 24.71 12.81 2.79
CA ASP A 69 23.89 13.11 1.62
C ASP A 69 22.67 12.18 1.50
N LEU A 70 22.85 10.89 1.83
CA LEU A 70 21.74 9.94 1.85
C LEU A 70 20.67 10.37 2.86
N LYS A 71 21.07 10.75 4.07
CA LYS A 71 20.14 11.19 5.11
C LYS A 71 19.37 12.43 4.68
N ASP A 72 20.04 13.40 4.06
CA ASP A 72 19.43 14.64 3.61
C ASP A 72 18.44 14.40 2.47
N LYS A 73 18.73 13.45 1.57
CA LYS A 73 17.82 13.04 0.49
C LYS A 73 16.65 12.17 0.98
N LEU A 74 16.86 11.31 1.98
CA LEU A 74 15.79 10.47 2.53
C LEU A 74 14.78 11.26 3.38
N LYS A 75 15.23 12.27 4.12
CA LYS A 75 14.38 13.05 5.02
C LYS A 75 13.10 13.61 4.36
N PRO A 76 13.14 14.29 3.20
CA PRO A 76 11.93 14.79 2.55
C PRO A 76 11.01 13.65 2.06
N LEU A 77 11.58 12.54 1.57
CA LEU A 77 10.81 11.38 1.10
C LEU A 77 10.04 10.70 2.22
N ILE A 78 10.69 10.48 3.37
CA ILE A 78 10.05 9.90 4.56
C ILE A 78 9.00 10.86 5.12
N LYS A 79 9.24 12.17 5.09
CA LYS A 79 8.25 13.17 5.52
C LYS A 79 6.99 13.09 4.65
N GLU A 80 7.16 13.00 3.34
CA GLU A 80 6.04 12.89 2.40
C GLU A 80 5.28 11.57 2.56
N GLU A 81 5.99 10.45 2.76
CA GLU A 81 5.36 9.15 3.03
C GLU A 81 4.47 9.22 4.29
N ILE A 82 4.98 9.83 5.37
CA ILE A 82 4.21 10.05 6.60
C ILE A 82 2.99 10.95 6.34
N GLU A 83 3.15 12.05 5.60
CA GLU A 83 2.06 12.96 5.26
C GLU A 83 0.93 12.26 4.48
N ILE A 84 1.26 11.32 3.60
CA ILE A 84 0.25 10.52 2.89
C ILE A 84 -0.43 9.52 3.84
N ILE A 85 0.34 8.77 4.64
CA ILE A 85 -0.20 7.74 5.56
C ILE A 85 -1.10 8.37 6.63
N ASP A 86 -0.77 9.58 7.08
CA ASP A 86 -1.55 10.32 8.08
C ASP A 86 -2.66 11.17 7.46
N ASN A 87 -2.76 11.22 6.12
CA ASN A 87 -3.85 11.93 5.46
C ASN A 87 -5.21 11.26 5.77
N PRO A 88 -6.18 12.00 6.33
CA PRO A 88 -7.50 11.45 6.65
C PRO A 88 -8.24 10.89 5.43
N GLU A 89 -8.14 11.55 4.28
CA GLU A 89 -8.77 11.12 3.03
C GLU A 89 -8.21 9.79 2.57
N TYR A 90 -6.88 9.65 2.59
CA TYR A 90 -6.21 8.39 2.28
C TYR A 90 -6.72 7.24 3.18
N ARG A 91 -6.85 7.48 4.49
CA ARG A 91 -7.35 6.48 5.44
C ARG A 91 -8.81 6.10 5.19
N VAL A 92 -9.66 7.07 4.85
CA VAL A 92 -11.06 6.83 4.49
C VAL A 92 -11.14 5.97 3.23
N GLU A 93 -10.41 6.34 2.18
CA GLU A 93 -10.42 5.61 0.91
C GLU A 93 -9.88 4.18 1.06
N GLN A 94 -8.78 4.00 1.81
CA GLN A 94 -8.26 2.68 2.18
C GLN A 94 -9.31 1.82 2.88
N ARG A 95 -10.04 2.40 3.84
CA ARG A 95 -11.08 1.67 4.58
C ARG A 95 -12.27 1.32 3.69
N LEU A 96 -12.70 2.24 2.82
CA LEU A 96 -13.78 2.02 1.87
C LEU A 96 -13.44 0.90 0.89
N GLU A 97 -12.24 0.92 0.29
CA GLU A 97 -11.78 -0.13 -0.61
C GLU A 97 -11.75 -1.50 0.08
N GLY A 98 -11.27 -1.55 1.33
CA GLY A 98 -11.30 -2.76 2.15
C GLY A 98 -12.72 -3.31 2.35
N ILE A 99 -13.68 -2.44 2.70
CA ILE A 99 -15.09 -2.83 2.87
C ILE A 99 -15.66 -3.36 1.54
N LEU A 100 -15.48 -2.62 0.44
CA LEU A 100 -16.00 -2.98 -0.87
C LEU A 100 -15.47 -4.32 -1.38
N ARG A 101 -14.21 -4.66 -1.08
CA ARG A 101 -13.61 -5.96 -1.42
C ARG A 101 -14.18 -7.11 -0.58
N THR A 102 -14.57 -6.85 0.67
CA THR A 102 -15.09 -7.87 1.59
C THR A 102 -16.59 -8.10 1.46
N LEU A 103 -17.34 -7.18 0.86
CA LEU A 103 -18.77 -7.35 0.64
C LEU A 103 -19.00 -8.53 -0.32
N PRO A 104 -19.76 -9.56 0.08
CA PRO A 104 -20.13 -10.63 -0.84
C PRO A 104 -20.89 -10.00 -2.00
N SER A 105 -20.40 -10.22 -3.21
CA SER A 105 -21.06 -9.79 -4.44
C SER A 105 -22.49 -10.32 -4.38
N GLN A 106 -23.45 -9.45 -4.06
CA GLN A 106 -24.86 -9.77 -4.11
C GLN A 106 -25.21 -9.96 -5.58
N LYS A 107 -24.89 -11.13 -6.13
CA LYS A 107 -25.62 -11.67 -7.26
C LYS A 107 -27.04 -11.82 -6.75
N THR A 108 -27.86 -10.81 -6.99
CA THR A 108 -29.31 -10.91 -6.94
C THR A 108 -29.69 -12.13 -7.77
N LYS A 109 -29.92 -13.26 -7.11
CA LYS A 109 -30.72 -14.34 -7.67
C LYS A 109 -32.07 -13.69 -7.91
N SER A 110 -32.35 -13.38 -9.18
CA SER A 110 -33.71 -13.16 -9.64
C SER A 110 -34.50 -14.41 -9.30
N THR A 111 -35.18 -14.40 -8.17
CA THR A 111 -36.21 -15.39 -7.86
C THR A 111 -37.20 -15.32 -9.02
N PRO A 112 -37.42 -16.40 -9.79
CA PRO A 112 -38.44 -16.38 -10.82
C PRO A 112 -39.80 -16.09 -10.16
N PRO A 113 -40.69 -15.34 -10.82
CA PRO A 113 -41.99 -14.99 -10.24
C PRO A 113 -42.71 -16.27 -9.83
N ILE A 114 -43.16 -16.30 -8.58
CA ILE A 114 -44.00 -17.37 -8.04
C ILE A 114 -45.22 -17.48 -8.94
N LYS A 115 -45.34 -18.55 -9.73
CA LYS A 115 -46.60 -18.91 -10.37
C LYS A 115 -47.55 -19.30 -9.26
N ILE A 116 -48.48 -18.41 -8.92
CA ILE A 116 -49.63 -18.75 -8.07
C ILE A 116 -50.55 -19.60 -8.93
N GLU A 117 -50.46 -20.93 -8.78
CA GLU A 117 -51.44 -21.85 -9.34
C GLU A 117 -52.69 -21.77 -8.48
N ILE A 118 -53.65 -20.96 -8.91
CA ILE A 118 -54.96 -20.86 -8.26
C ILE A 118 -55.70 -22.15 -8.63
N SER A 119 -55.75 -23.11 -7.71
CA SER A 119 -56.61 -24.28 -7.85
C SER A 119 -58.06 -23.81 -7.69
N PRO A 120 -58.94 -23.98 -8.69
CA PRO A 120 -60.35 -23.65 -8.52
C PRO A 120 -60.99 -24.72 -7.64
N GLU A 121 -61.55 -24.28 -6.51
CA GLU A 121 -62.31 -25.13 -5.61
C GLU A 121 -63.72 -25.36 -6.20
N LYS A 122 -63.94 -26.62 -6.62
CA LYS A 122 -65.20 -27.32 -6.97
C LYS A 122 -66.02 -26.86 -8.19
#